data_AF-F2TZL6-F1
#
_entry.id   AF-F2TZL6-F1
#
_cell.length_a   1.000
_cell.length_b   1.000
_cell.length_c   1.000
_cell.angle_alpha   90.00
_cell.angle_beta   90.00
_cell.angle_gamma   90.00
#
_symmetry.space_group_name_H-M   'P 1'
#
loop_
_entity.id
_entity.type
_entity.pdbx_description
1 polymer ?
#
loop_
_entity_poly.entity_id
_entity_poly.type
_entity_poly.pdbx_seq_one_letter_code
_entity_poly.pdbx_strand_id
1 'polypeptide(L)'
;MSSGSVGGGKQDLANFYVGTSGYTYPHWRKDAFYPRLVKQADELKHFSGRLPSCEINATYHGLQSTETFRKWTKEVQDSFVFALKMHQIVSHKERLKNVDELVEEFCDRARALGSHLGPILIQLPPTFHRNEARLAEFLPKLPTDLRFAFEFRSKTWLHDQVYALLKQHNVAIVENISPDNSCVYTDKQTANFTFVRFHKALTPGETVYSDEFLQRQAERFAARRKAGVTQFVYFMNDIGAHGPRNAETLVEMVEKLTGAKAVKKWKRTPVVRKGGKGSLQSFFSKAAAKKPAAPAATTAPAATTAETAPAKATTAAPAAPAAAAPKTAAPATAAAEAKGGDDADAKDAVIKLDDDDDDDSTTATPPTALRNTEKPDTDGGKRASNAATTTSPQKKSKKGPQKTLHAFFK
;
A
#
# COMPACT_ATOMS: atom_id res chain seq x y z
N MET A 1 -57.97 -16.51 1.19
CA MET A 1 -56.58 -17.02 1.28
C MET A 1 -55.71 -15.89 1.82
N SER A 2 -54.75 -16.16 2.70
CA SER A 2 -54.05 -15.09 3.43
C SER A 2 -52.93 -14.45 2.58
N SER A 3 -52.93 -13.12 2.50
CA SER A 3 -51.85 -12.34 1.88
C SER A 3 -50.64 -12.26 2.82
N GLY A 4 -49.64 -13.10 2.56
CA GLY A 4 -48.40 -13.13 3.35
C GLY A 4 -47.60 -11.84 3.21
N SER A 5 -47.66 -10.97 4.21
CA SER A 5 -46.79 -9.79 4.29
C SER A 5 -45.34 -10.25 4.46
N VAL A 6 -44.50 -9.97 3.45
CA VAL A 6 -43.06 -10.25 3.53
C VAL A 6 -42.44 -9.20 4.45
N GLY A 7 -42.28 -9.58 5.73
CA GLY A 7 -41.72 -8.71 6.76
C GLY A 7 -40.35 -8.16 6.35
N GLY A 8 -40.22 -6.84 6.32
CA GLY A 8 -39.00 -6.12 5.97
C GLY A 8 -37.89 -6.26 7.02
N GLY A 9 -37.31 -7.45 7.12
CA GLY A 9 -36.11 -7.69 7.91
C GLY A 9 -34.97 -6.80 7.41
N LYS A 10 -34.30 -6.10 8.33
CA LYS A 10 -33.10 -5.32 8.00
C LYS A 10 -32.03 -6.29 7.46
N GLN A 11 -31.79 -6.25 6.15
CA GLN A 11 -30.65 -6.95 5.55
C GLN A 11 -29.37 -6.48 6.24
N ASP A 12 -28.61 -7.42 6.79
CA ASP A 12 -27.42 -7.08 7.56
C ASP A 12 -26.28 -6.73 6.59
N LEU A 13 -26.14 -5.43 6.32
CA LEU A 13 -25.26 -4.90 5.28
C LEU A 13 -23.80 -5.28 5.50
N ALA A 14 -23.18 -5.85 4.47
CA ALA A 14 -21.80 -6.33 4.54
C ALA A 14 -20.78 -5.23 4.91
N ASN A 15 -19.60 -5.61 5.39
CA ASN A 15 -18.58 -4.63 5.76
C ASN A 15 -17.91 -4.02 4.52
N PHE A 16 -17.70 -2.70 4.57
CA PHE A 16 -17.02 -1.89 3.58
C PHE A 16 -15.70 -1.38 4.17
N TYR A 17 -14.61 -2.10 3.89
CA TYR A 17 -13.27 -1.81 4.39
C TYR A 17 -12.52 -0.91 3.39
N VAL A 18 -12.48 0.39 3.67
CA VAL A 18 -11.71 1.36 2.89
C VAL A 18 -10.42 1.73 3.60
N GLY A 19 -9.36 1.94 2.84
CA GLY A 19 -8.03 2.27 3.35
C GLY A 19 -7.11 2.87 2.28
N THR A 20 -5.82 2.86 2.61
CA THR A 20 -4.71 3.26 1.73
C THR A 20 -3.67 2.15 1.67
N SER A 21 -2.82 2.19 0.64
CA SER A 21 -1.72 1.24 0.41
C SER A 21 -0.47 1.48 1.27
N GLY A 22 -0.70 1.77 2.54
CA GLY A 22 0.30 2.17 3.54
C GLY A 22 -0.28 3.24 4.47
N TYR A 23 0.44 3.54 5.56
CA TYR A 23 0.04 4.58 6.51
C TYR A 23 1.19 5.50 6.98
N THR A 24 2.45 5.08 6.86
CA THR A 24 3.63 5.82 7.38
C THR A 24 4.26 6.67 6.28
N TYR A 25 3.83 7.93 6.14
CA TYR A 25 4.33 8.85 5.11
C TYR A 25 4.76 10.20 5.70
N PRO A 26 5.98 10.70 5.47
CA PRO A 26 6.46 11.97 6.04
C PRO A 26 5.59 13.19 5.67
N HIS A 27 5.06 13.23 4.45
CA HIS A 27 4.17 14.30 3.95
C HIS A 27 2.74 14.23 4.49
N TRP A 28 2.36 13.18 5.23
CA TRP A 28 1.06 13.14 5.93
C TRP A 28 1.09 13.84 7.29
N ARG A 29 2.30 14.17 7.79
CA ARG A 29 2.52 14.87 9.06
C ARG A 29 2.17 16.35 8.94
N LYS A 30 2.34 17.10 10.05
CA LYS A 30 2.16 18.56 10.10
C LYS A 30 0.75 19.02 9.65
N ASP A 31 -0.27 18.25 10.05
CA ASP A 31 -1.71 18.44 9.81
C ASP A 31 -2.24 18.01 8.42
N ALA A 32 -1.42 17.48 7.51
CA ALA A 32 -1.91 17.01 6.21
C ALA A 32 -2.89 15.81 6.34
N PHE A 33 -2.64 14.91 7.29
CA PHE A 33 -3.56 13.87 7.77
C PHE A 33 -3.33 13.53 9.25
N TYR A 34 -2.07 13.51 9.69
CA TYR A 34 -1.64 13.43 11.08
C TYR A 34 -1.44 14.84 11.67
N PRO A 35 -2.22 15.23 12.70
CA PRO A 35 -2.01 16.48 13.44
C PRO A 35 -0.59 16.57 14.02
N ARG A 36 -0.04 17.79 14.17
CA ARG A 36 1.32 18.04 14.72
C ARG A 36 1.67 17.34 16.04
N LEU A 37 0.67 17.01 16.86
CA LEU A 37 0.85 16.35 18.17
C LEU A 37 0.85 14.81 18.11
N VAL A 38 0.50 14.20 16.96
CA VAL A 38 0.60 12.76 16.76
C VAL A 38 2.07 12.40 16.54
N LYS A 39 2.62 11.57 17.43
CA LYS A 39 3.97 11.02 17.30
C LYS A 39 3.96 9.90 16.26
N GLN A 40 5.11 9.61 15.64
CA GLN A 40 5.23 8.50 14.68
C GLN A 40 4.78 7.14 15.27
N ALA A 41 5.01 6.90 16.56
CA ALA A 41 4.55 5.69 17.25
C ALA A 41 3.02 5.61 17.44
N ASP A 42 2.30 6.73 17.31
CA ASP A 42 0.84 6.81 17.40
C ASP A 42 0.15 6.90 16.01
N GLU A 43 0.92 6.88 14.90
CA GLU A 43 0.38 7.05 13.54
C GLU A 43 -0.61 5.94 13.16
N LEU A 44 -0.29 4.66 13.41
CA LEU A 44 -1.21 3.54 13.13
C LEU A 44 -2.51 3.65 13.94
N LYS A 45 -2.41 4.08 15.20
CA LYS A 45 -3.54 4.28 16.10
C LYS A 45 -4.46 5.39 15.61
N HIS A 46 -3.90 6.57 15.27
CA HIS A 46 -4.65 7.68 14.66
C HIS A 46 -5.26 7.29 13.31
N PHE A 47 -4.52 6.56 12.48
CA PHE A 47 -4.99 6.07 11.19
C PHE A 47 -6.22 5.16 11.35
N SER A 48 -6.19 4.19 12.27
CA SER A 48 -7.33 3.31 12.57
C SER A 48 -8.55 4.04 13.15
N GLY A 49 -8.34 5.24 13.70
CA GLY A 49 -9.39 6.19 14.06
C GLY A 49 -10.11 6.76 12.85
N ARG A 50 -9.41 7.01 11.73
CA ARG A 50 -9.95 7.73 10.56
C ARG A 50 -10.39 6.82 9.41
N LEU A 51 -9.78 5.66 9.25
CA LEU A 51 -10.15 4.64 8.24
C LEU A 51 -10.29 3.24 8.88
N PRO A 52 -11.18 2.37 8.38
CA PRO A 52 -11.39 1.02 8.93
C PRO A 52 -10.40 -0.04 8.42
N SER A 53 -9.53 0.27 7.46
CA SER A 53 -8.57 -0.70 6.90
C SER A 53 -7.31 -0.06 6.32
N CYS A 54 -6.25 -0.85 6.14
CA CYS A 54 -5.01 -0.48 5.43
C CYS A 54 -4.47 -1.69 4.66
N GLU A 55 -3.85 -1.46 3.50
CA GLU A 55 -3.06 -2.46 2.78
C GLU A 55 -1.58 -2.27 3.12
N ILE A 56 -0.96 -3.29 3.70
CA ILE A 56 0.44 -3.26 4.14
C ILE A 56 1.35 -3.75 3.02
N ASN A 57 2.21 -2.85 2.54
CA ASN A 57 3.25 -3.15 1.56
C ASN A 57 4.60 -3.55 2.20
N ALA A 58 4.81 -3.36 3.50
CA ALA A 58 6.06 -3.78 4.18
C ALA A 58 6.32 -5.30 4.09
N THR A 59 5.25 -6.11 4.02
CA THR A 59 5.31 -7.57 3.83
C THR A 59 5.77 -8.00 2.43
N TYR A 60 5.72 -7.12 1.44
CA TYR A 60 6.26 -7.38 0.10
C TYR A 60 7.79 -7.40 0.09
N HIS A 61 8.42 -6.48 0.83
CA HIS A 61 9.88 -6.35 0.88
C HIS A 61 10.52 -7.31 1.90
N GLY A 62 9.91 -7.52 3.06
CA GLY A 62 10.46 -8.36 4.13
C GLY A 62 9.40 -9.13 4.93
N LEU A 63 9.71 -10.39 5.25
CA LEU A 63 8.82 -11.31 5.97
C LEU A 63 8.69 -10.90 7.45
N GLN A 64 7.58 -10.23 7.77
CA GLN A 64 7.33 -9.66 9.10
C GLN A 64 7.24 -10.73 10.20
N SER A 65 7.53 -10.34 11.44
CA SER A 65 7.49 -11.27 12.58
C SER A 65 6.08 -11.40 13.17
N THR A 66 5.81 -12.55 13.79
CA THR A 66 4.61 -12.81 14.59
C THR A 66 4.37 -11.74 15.65
N GLU A 67 5.43 -11.20 16.28
CA GLU A 67 5.27 -10.12 17.27
C GLU A 67 5.06 -8.74 16.63
N THR A 68 5.54 -8.50 15.41
CA THR A 68 5.19 -7.29 14.63
C THR A 68 3.67 -7.25 14.40
N PHE A 69 3.09 -8.36 13.96
CA PHE A 69 1.64 -8.48 13.78
C PHE A 69 0.87 -8.34 15.10
N ARG A 70 1.30 -9.02 16.17
CA ARG A 70 0.72 -8.87 17.53
C ARG A 70 0.88 -7.48 18.13
N LYS A 71 1.85 -6.68 17.68
CA LYS A 71 1.97 -5.27 18.04
C LYS A 71 0.91 -4.44 17.32
N TRP A 72 0.76 -4.62 16.00
CA TRP A 72 -0.24 -3.90 15.22
C TRP A 72 -1.67 -4.13 15.70
N THR A 73 -2.05 -5.34 16.13
CA THR A 73 -3.39 -5.60 16.69
C THR A 73 -3.66 -4.84 17.99
N LYS A 74 -2.62 -4.53 18.80
CA LYS A 74 -2.72 -3.73 20.04
C LYS A 74 -2.82 -2.22 19.76
N GLU A 75 -2.49 -1.77 18.55
CA GLU A 75 -2.45 -0.35 18.17
C GLU A 75 -3.73 0.13 17.46
N VAL A 76 -4.60 -0.77 16.99
CA VAL A 76 -5.81 -0.46 16.19
C VAL A 76 -7.12 -0.76 16.92
N GLN A 77 -8.25 -0.29 16.38
CA GLN A 77 -9.59 -0.67 16.84
C GLN A 77 -9.91 -2.14 16.55
N ASP A 78 -10.70 -2.80 17.41
CA ASP A 78 -11.16 -4.19 17.32
C ASP A 78 -11.70 -4.61 15.93
N SER A 79 -12.29 -3.67 15.19
CA SER A 79 -12.91 -3.90 13.88
C SER A 79 -12.08 -3.42 12.70
N PHE A 80 -10.84 -2.96 12.93
CA PHE A 80 -9.91 -2.57 11.88
C PHE A 80 -9.28 -3.80 11.24
N VAL A 81 -9.05 -3.78 9.93
CA VAL A 81 -8.52 -4.94 9.18
C VAL A 81 -7.34 -4.55 8.29
N PHE A 82 -6.27 -5.35 8.31
CA PHE A 82 -5.10 -5.21 7.44
C PHE A 82 -5.21 -6.16 6.24
N ALA A 83 -5.18 -5.65 5.01
CA ALA A 83 -4.72 -6.45 3.88
C ALA A 83 -3.19 -6.51 3.90
N LEU A 84 -2.60 -7.61 3.46
CA LEU A 84 -1.14 -7.78 3.40
C LEU A 84 -0.72 -8.04 1.96
N LYS A 85 0.32 -7.38 1.45
CA LYS A 85 0.91 -7.76 0.15
C LYS A 85 1.87 -8.94 0.35
N MET A 86 1.68 -10.00 -0.44
CA MET A 86 2.52 -11.20 -0.44
C MET A 86 3.99 -10.86 -0.76
N HIS A 87 4.93 -11.62 -0.22
CA HIS A 87 6.36 -11.37 -0.38
C HIS A 87 6.81 -11.43 -1.85
N GLN A 88 7.68 -10.50 -2.26
CA GLN A 88 8.08 -10.32 -3.67
C GLN A 88 8.69 -11.56 -4.34
N ILE A 89 9.31 -12.46 -3.56
CA ILE A 89 9.85 -13.73 -4.07
C ILE A 89 8.73 -14.54 -4.73
N VAL A 90 7.57 -14.62 -4.09
CA VAL A 90 6.43 -15.45 -4.54
C VAL A 90 5.92 -15.02 -5.92
N SER A 91 5.71 -13.73 -6.14
CA SER A 91 5.00 -13.25 -7.32
C SER A 91 5.87 -12.58 -8.40
N HIS A 92 7.02 -12.01 -8.05
CA HIS A 92 7.87 -11.28 -9.00
C HIS A 92 9.12 -12.09 -9.40
N LYS A 93 9.80 -12.73 -8.44
CA LYS A 93 11.04 -13.49 -8.71
C LYS A 93 10.74 -14.92 -9.19
N GLU A 94 10.16 -15.75 -8.33
CA GLU A 94 9.87 -17.16 -8.64
C GLU A 94 8.58 -17.37 -9.44
N ARG A 95 7.77 -16.31 -9.62
CA ARG A 95 6.58 -16.31 -10.49
C ARG A 95 5.65 -17.50 -10.24
N LEU A 96 5.30 -17.71 -8.97
CA LEU A 96 4.42 -18.79 -8.47
C LEU A 96 4.97 -20.23 -8.63
N LYS A 97 6.28 -20.41 -8.80
CA LYS A 97 6.96 -21.73 -8.85
C LYS A 97 7.74 -21.97 -7.56
N ASN A 98 7.73 -23.20 -7.03
CA ASN A 98 8.58 -23.63 -5.90
C ASN A 98 8.58 -22.67 -4.68
N VAL A 99 7.42 -22.12 -4.33
CA VAL A 99 7.24 -21.05 -3.31
C VAL A 99 6.45 -21.51 -2.08
N ASP A 100 6.10 -22.79 -2.06
CA ASP A 100 5.18 -23.46 -1.14
C ASP A 100 5.53 -23.16 0.34
N GLU A 101 6.78 -23.42 0.75
CA GLU A 101 7.30 -23.19 2.10
C GLU A 101 7.20 -21.71 2.53
N LEU A 102 7.53 -20.77 1.63
CA LEU A 102 7.47 -19.33 1.90
C LEU A 102 6.02 -18.82 2.00
N VAL A 103 5.10 -19.40 1.21
CA VAL A 103 3.67 -19.09 1.30
C VAL A 103 3.09 -19.60 2.62
N GLU A 104 3.45 -20.82 3.04
CA GLU A 104 3.06 -21.38 4.34
C GLU A 104 3.59 -20.51 5.50
N GLU A 105 4.89 -20.22 5.52
CA GLU A 105 5.51 -19.40 6.58
C GLU A 105 4.91 -17.98 6.64
N PHE A 106 4.64 -17.36 5.49
CA PHE A 106 3.94 -16.07 5.41
C PHE A 106 2.55 -16.14 6.03
N CYS A 107 1.78 -17.19 5.72
CA CYS A 107 0.42 -17.35 6.20
C CYS A 107 0.39 -17.63 7.72
N ASP A 108 1.28 -18.46 8.24
CA ASP A 108 1.38 -18.74 9.68
C ASP A 108 1.78 -17.51 10.50
N ARG A 109 2.74 -16.72 10.00
CA ARG A 109 3.08 -15.43 10.60
C ARG A 109 1.89 -14.47 10.54
N ALA A 110 1.19 -14.39 9.40
CA ALA A 110 0.04 -13.50 9.20
C ALA A 110 -1.17 -13.84 10.08
N ARG A 111 -1.42 -15.13 10.38
CA ARG A 111 -2.49 -15.59 11.29
C ARG A 111 -2.41 -14.95 12.67
N ALA A 112 -1.26 -14.43 13.08
CA ALA A 112 -1.08 -13.64 14.30
C ALA A 112 -1.89 -12.32 14.37
N LEU A 113 -2.42 -11.84 13.24
CA LEU A 113 -3.39 -10.74 13.19
C LEU A 113 -4.81 -11.15 13.63
N GLY A 114 -5.14 -12.44 13.66
CA GLY A 114 -6.46 -12.95 14.06
C GLY A 114 -7.60 -12.30 13.29
N SER A 115 -8.59 -11.74 14.01
CA SER A 115 -9.73 -11.03 13.43
C SER A 115 -9.38 -9.78 12.61
N HIS A 116 -8.15 -9.27 12.73
CA HIS A 116 -7.66 -8.14 11.93
C HIS A 116 -7.06 -8.58 10.57
N LEU A 117 -7.00 -9.88 10.25
CA LEU A 117 -6.46 -10.36 8.96
C LEU A 117 -7.47 -10.20 7.82
N GLY A 118 -7.16 -9.32 6.88
CA GLY A 118 -7.88 -9.11 5.62
C GLY A 118 -7.46 -10.10 4.53
N PRO A 119 -7.68 -9.76 3.26
CA PRO A 119 -7.13 -10.53 2.14
C PRO A 119 -5.62 -10.32 1.97
N ILE A 120 -4.94 -11.36 1.49
CA ILE A 120 -3.53 -11.31 1.10
C ILE A 120 -3.46 -11.05 -0.41
N LEU A 121 -2.81 -9.94 -0.79
CA LEU A 121 -2.66 -9.48 -2.17
C LEU A 121 -1.45 -10.13 -2.85
N ILE A 122 -1.70 -10.84 -3.95
CA ILE A 122 -0.70 -11.43 -4.84
C ILE A 122 -0.72 -10.63 -6.16
N GLN A 123 0.03 -9.53 -6.18
CA GLN A 123 0.27 -8.73 -7.39
C GLN A 123 1.33 -9.42 -8.25
N LEU A 124 1.04 -9.68 -9.54
CA LEU A 124 2.01 -10.16 -10.53
C LEU A 124 2.60 -8.98 -11.33
N PRO A 125 3.88 -9.01 -11.74
CA PRO A 125 4.47 -7.94 -12.56
C PRO A 125 3.89 -7.91 -13.99
N PRO A 126 3.96 -6.75 -14.70
CA PRO A 126 3.42 -6.64 -16.06
C PRO A 126 4.12 -7.56 -17.08
N THR A 127 5.40 -7.86 -16.85
CA THR A 127 6.24 -8.77 -17.64
C THR A 127 5.95 -10.26 -17.37
N PHE A 128 4.98 -10.59 -16.50
CA PHE A 128 4.48 -11.96 -16.33
C PHE A 128 3.11 -12.08 -17.03
N HIS A 129 3.14 -12.58 -18.26
CA HIS A 129 1.94 -12.82 -19.07
C HIS A 129 1.26 -14.15 -18.71
N ARG A 130 0.02 -14.34 -19.18
CA ARG A 130 -0.84 -15.49 -18.84
C ARG A 130 -0.14 -16.84 -18.95
N ASN A 131 -0.08 -17.55 -17.82
CA ASN A 131 0.30 -18.95 -17.73
C ASN A 131 -0.72 -19.67 -16.84
N GLU A 132 -1.79 -20.17 -17.46
CA GLU A 132 -2.90 -20.80 -16.73
C GLU A 132 -2.47 -22.07 -15.98
N ALA A 133 -1.53 -22.84 -16.53
CA ALA A 133 -0.96 -24.02 -15.86
C ALA A 133 -0.22 -23.66 -14.56
N ARG A 134 0.55 -22.55 -14.55
CA ARG A 134 1.21 -22.06 -13.32
C ARG A 134 0.18 -21.62 -12.28
N LEU A 135 -0.89 -20.94 -12.69
CA LEU A 135 -1.96 -20.51 -11.78
C LEU A 135 -2.73 -21.72 -11.21
N ALA A 136 -3.07 -22.70 -12.06
CA ALA A 136 -3.75 -23.93 -11.66
C ALA A 136 -2.91 -24.83 -10.74
N GLU A 137 -1.57 -24.84 -10.87
CA GLU A 137 -0.68 -25.51 -9.93
C GLU A 137 -0.57 -24.76 -8.58
N PHE A 138 -0.66 -23.43 -8.60
CA PHE A 138 -0.47 -22.59 -7.41
C PHE A 138 -1.73 -22.45 -6.54
N LEU A 139 -2.91 -22.22 -7.12
CA LEU A 139 -4.15 -21.97 -6.37
C LEU A 139 -4.54 -23.08 -5.37
N PRO A 140 -4.37 -24.39 -5.66
CA PRO A 140 -4.64 -25.46 -4.70
C PRO A 140 -3.74 -25.48 -3.45
N LYS A 141 -2.62 -24.75 -3.48
CA LYS A 141 -1.65 -24.66 -2.38
C LYS A 141 -2.00 -23.55 -1.37
N LEU A 142 -2.98 -22.70 -1.69
CA LEU A 142 -3.37 -21.59 -0.83
C LEU A 142 -4.24 -22.08 0.35
N PRO A 143 -3.95 -21.69 1.59
CA PRO A 143 -4.72 -22.10 2.76
C PRO A 143 -6.16 -21.56 2.74
N THR A 144 -7.14 -22.44 2.88
CA THR A 144 -8.56 -22.15 2.67
C THR A 144 -9.26 -21.40 3.82
N ASP A 145 -8.61 -21.25 4.98
CA ASP A 145 -9.04 -20.36 6.06
C ASP A 145 -8.73 -18.88 5.77
N LEU A 146 -7.85 -18.60 4.80
CA LEU A 146 -7.42 -17.24 4.45
C LEU A 146 -8.04 -16.75 3.15
N ARG A 147 -8.12 -15.42 3.01
CA ARG A 147 -8.61 -14.74 1.81
C ARG A 147 -7.43 -14.31 0.95
N PHE A 148 -7.48 -14.57 -0.35
CA PHE A 148 -6.45 -14.14 -1.30
C PHE A 148 -7.05 -13.28 -2.42
N ALA A 149 -6.26 -12.34 -2.93
CA ALA A 149 -6.61 -11.52 -4.07
C ALA A 149 -5.47 -11.47 -5.10
N PHE A 150 -5.74 -11.72 -6.37
CA PHE A 150 -4.77 -11.67 -7.47
C PHE A 150 -4.91 -10.37 -8.27
N GLU A 151 -3.81 -9.63 -8.41
CA GLU A 151 -3.74 -8.45 -9.28
C GLU A 151 -2.85 -8.74 -10.48
N PHE A 152 -3.46 -8.78 -11.66
CA PHE A 152 -2.75 -8.94 -12.92
C PHE A 152 -2.41 -7.57 -13.51
N ARG A 153 -1.13 -7.36 -13.84
CA ARG A 153 -0.64 -6.15 -14.49
C ARG A 153 -0.46 -6.30 -16.01
N SER A 154 -0.94 -7.40 -16.59
CA SER A 154 -1.00 -7.65 -18.04
C SER A 154 -2.40 -8.09 -18.45
N LYS A 155 -2.96 -7.46 -19.50
CA LYS A 155 -4.29 -7.79 -20.05
C LYS A 155 -4.40 -9.25 -20.53
N THR A 156 -3.27 -9.93 -20.79
CA THR A 156 -3.24 -11.34 -21.20
C THR A 156 -3.92 -12.30 -20.23
N TRP A 157 -3.98 -11.97 -18.93
CA TRP A 157 -4.65 -12.76 -17.88
C TRP A 157 -6.18 -12.60 -17.83
N LEU A 158 -6.75 -11.64 -18.56
CA LEU A 158 -8.19 -11.38 -18.55
C LEU A 158 -8.92 -12.39 -19.45
N HIS A 159 -9.03 -13.63 -18.96
CA HIS A 159 -9.53 -14.78 -19.69
C HIS A 159 -10.52 -15.61 -18.85
N ASP A 160 -11.56 -16.18 -19.46
CA ASP A 160 -12.62 -16.87 -18.71
C ASP A 160 -12.12 -18.11 -17.95
N GLN A 161 -11.09 -18.81 -18.45
CA GLN A 161 -10.45 -19.90 -17.72
C GLN A 161 -9.71 -19.41 -16.45
N VAL A 162 -9.09 -18.22 -16.50
CA VAL A 162 -8.48 -17.58 -15.32
C VAL A 162 -9.55 -17.15 -14.31
N TYR A 163 -10.66 -16.57 -14.78
CA TYR A 163 -11.79 -16.22 -13.92
C TYR A 163 -12.44 -17.46 -13.27
N ALA A 164 -12.57 -18.57 -14.01
CA ALA A 164 -13.08 -19.83 -13.51
C ALA A 164 -12.17 -20.45 -12.44
N LEU A 165 -10.85 -20.50 -12.69
CA LEU A 165 -9.85 -20.98 -11.71
C LEU A 165 -9.89 -20.16 -10.41
N LEU A 166 -9.87 -18.83 -10.50
CA LEU A 166 -9.97 -17.97 -9.31
C LEU A 166 -11.30 -18.19 -8.55
N LYS A 167 -12.41 -18.37 -9.29
CA LYS A 167 -13.75 -18.62 -8.72
C LYS A 167 -13.88 -19.97 -8.03
N GLN A 168 -13.24 -21.02 -8.57
CA GLN A 168 -13.19 -22.35 -7.95
C GLN A 168 -12.51 -22.31 -6.58
N HIS A 169 -11.52 -21.44 -6.38
CA HIS A 169 -10.78 -21.30 -5.13
C HIS A 169 -11.26 -20.14 -4.23
N ASN A 170 -12.37 -19.46 -4.58
CA ASN A 170 -12.88 -18.25 -3.89
C ASN A 170 -11.80 -17.15 -3.73
N VAL A 171 -10.91 -17.02 -4.71
CA VAL A 171 -9.83 -16.03 -4.74
C VAL A 171 -10.30 -14.83 -5.54
N ALA A 172 -10.23 -13.63 -4.96
CA ALA A 172 -10.69 -12.42 -5.64
C ALA A 172 -9.72 -12.02 -6.76
N ILE A 173 -10.22 -11.68 -7.94
CA ILE A 173 -9.47 -10.84 -8.87
C ILE A 173 -9.55 -9.39 -8.37
N VAL A 174 -8.44 -8.65 -8.46
CA VAL A 174 -8.39 -7.24 -8.07
C VAL A 174 -8.99 -6.39 -9.17
N GLU A 175 -10.02 -5.62 -8.81
CA GLU A 175 -10.53 -4.53 -9.63
C GLU A 175 -9.56 -3.34 -9.51
N ASN A 176 -8.66 -3.20 -10.49
CA ASN A 176 -7.85 -2.00 -10.63
C ASN A 176 -8.72 -0.89 -11.21
N ILE A 177 -8.74 0.27 -10.57
CA ILE A 177 -9.44 1.46 -11.06
C ILE A 177 -8.40 2.59 -11.19
N SER A 178 -8.34 3.20 -12.37
CA SER A 178 -7.67 4.47 -12.61
C SER A 178 -8.56 5.31 -13.53
N PRO A 179 -8.67 6.65 -13.35
CA PRO A 179 -9.65 7.45 -14.11
C PRO A 179 -9.31 7.61 -15.59
N ASP A 180 -8.03 7.46 -15.93
CA ASP A 180 -7.42 7.48 -17.26
C ASP A 180 -7.56 6.14 -18.02
N ASN A 181 -8.00 5.07 -17.35
CA ASN A 181 -7.99 3.69 -17.83
C ASN A 181 -6.59 3.12 -18.20
N SER A 182 -5.51 3.67 -17.65
CA SER A 182 -4.15 3.14 -17.86
C SER A 182 -3.90 1.78 -17.19
N CYS A 183 -4.66 1.45 -16.13
CA CYS A 183 -4.54 0.17 -15.45
C CYS A 183 -5.28 -0.98 -16.15
N VAL A 184 -4.94 -2.22 -15.78
CA VAL A 184 -5.63 -3.43 -16.26
C VAL A 184 -6.96 -3.59 -15.50
N TYR A 185 -8.01 -2.98 -16.04
CA TYR A 185 -9.37 -3.03 -15.51
C TYR A 185 -10.09 -4.35 -15.82
N THR A 186 -10.94 -4.81 -14.89
CA THR A 186 -11.92 -5.88 -15.09
C THR A 186 -13.08 -5.70 -14.10
N ASP A 187 -14.29 -6.03 -14.52
CA ASP A 187 -15.52 -5.92 -13.71
C ASP A 187 -15.90 -7.23 -12.99
N LYS A 188 -15.19 -8.32 -13.28
CA LYS A 188 -15.55 -9.68 -12.85
C LYS A 188 -15.33 -9.88 -11.35
N GLN A 189 -16.26 -10.62 -10.73
CA GLN A 189 -16.16 -11.04 -9.32
C GLN A 189 -15.96 -12.55 -9.24
N THR A 190 -14.82 -12.96 -8.67
CA THR A 190 -14.40 -14.36 -8.52
C THR A 190 -14.37 -14.85 -7.07
N ALA A 191 -14.89 -14.07 -6.13
CA ALA A 191 -15.00 -14.47 -4.73
C ALA A 191 -16.28 -13.93 -4.07
N ASN A 192 -16.60 -14.40 -2.87
CA ASN A 192 -17.65 -13.84 -2.00
C ASN A 192 -17.30 -12.46 -1.38
N PHE A 193 -16.15 -11.89 -1.76
CA PHE A 193 -15.73 -10.52 -1.48
C PHE A 193 -15.10 -9.88 -2.73
N THR A 194 -14.92 -8.55 -2.74
CA THR A 194 -14.09 -7.87 -3.75
C THR A 194 -12.86 -7.22 -3.13
N PHE A 195 -11.79 -7.10 -3.93
CA PHE A 195 -10.59 -6.33 -3.62
C PHE A 195 -10.42 -5.29 -4.73
N VAL A 196 -10.24 -4.01 -4.37
CA VAL A 196 -10.24 -2.88 -5.29
C VAL A 196 -9.03 -1.99 -5.00
N ARG A 197 -8.28 -1.61 -6.04
CA ARG A 197 -7.12 -0.70 -5.92
C ARG A 197 -7.30 0.52 -6.81
N PHE A 198 -7.23 1.70 -6.21
CA PHE A 198 -7.36 2.99 -6.87
C PHE A 198 -5.96 3.55 -7.22
N HIS A 199 -5.51 3.33 -8.46
CA HIS A 199 -4.22 3.76 -9.02
C HIS A 199 -4.32 5.13 -9.71
N LYS A 200 -3.24 5.94 -9.63
CA LYS A 200 -3.00 7.26 -10.31
C LYS A 200 -4.25 8.08 -10.72
N ALA A 201 -4.45 9.23 -10.06
CA ALA A 201 -5.48 10.20 -10.45
C ALA A 201 -5.15 10.95 -11.77
N LEU A 202 -6.14 11.72 -12.26
CA LEU A 202 -6.30 12.13 -13.67
C LEU A 202 -5.11 12.85 -14.34
N THR A 203 -4.31 13.61 -13.60
CA THR A 203 -3.30 14.51 -14.18
C THR A 203 -1.99 14.41 -13.40
N PRO A 204 -0.81 14.45 -14.04
CA PRO A 204 0.46 14.63 -13.34
C PRO A 204 0.40 15.85 -12.40
N GLY A 205 0.57 15.61 -11.10
CA GLY A 205 0.40 16.62 -10.03
C GLY A 205 -0.99 16.63 -9.37
N GLU A 206 -2.09 16.42 -10.12
CA GLU A 206 -3.44 16.35 -9.56
C GLU A 206 -3.74 14.97 -8.98
N THR A 207 -3.18 14.72 -7.79
CA THR A 207 -3.26 13.43 -7.10
C THR A 207 -4.60 13.21 -6.38
N VAL A 208 -5.70 13.80 -6.86
CA VAL A 208 -7.05 13.78 -6.26
C VAL A 208 -8.08 13.16 -7.22
N TYR A 209 -8.86 12.20 -6.73
CA TYR A 209 -10.10 11.79 -7.41
C TYR A 209 -11.19 12.84 -7.18
N SER A 210 -11.90 13.26 -8.24
CA SER A 210 -13.02 14.19 -8.11
C SER A 210 -14.20 13.57 -7.35
N ASP A 211 -14.95 14.40 -6.63
CA ASP A 211 -16.13 13.94 -5.88
C ASP A 211 -17.20 13.31 -6.78
N GLU A 212 -17.34 13.76 -8.02
CA GLU A 212 -18.22 13.17 -9.04
C GLU A 212 -17.79 11.75 -9.43
N PHE A 213 -16.49 11.52 -9.60
CA PHE A 213 -15.95 10.19 -9.85
C PHE A 213 -16.14 9.29 -8.62
N LEU A 214 -15.83 9.78 -7.41
CA LEU A 214 -16.03 9.02 -6.17
C LEU A 214 -17.50 8.69 -5.92
N GLN A 215 -18.44 9.59 -6.25
CA GLN A 215 -19.88 9.35 -6.13
C GLN A 215 -20.34 8.17 -7.01
N ARG A 216 -19.89 8.10 -8.28
CA ARG A 216 -20.14 6.92 -9.15
C ARG A 216 -19.62 5.61 -8.54
N GLN A 217 -18.44 5.65 -7.93
CA GLN A 217 -17.87 4.45 -7.28
C GLN A 217 -18.63 4.10 -5.99
N ALA A 218 -19.04 5.10 -5.21
CA ALA A 218 -19.83 4.92 -4.00
C ALA A 218 -21.19 4.26 -4.29
N GLU A 219 -21.84 4.58 -5.42
CA GLU A 219 -23.06 3.92 -5.87
C GLU A 219 -22.84 2.43 -6.17
N ARG A 220 -21.76 2.10 -6.91
CA ARG A 220 -21.36 0.71 -7.19
C ARG A 220 -21.09 -0.08 -5.90
N PHE A 221 -20.35 0.51 -4.96
CA PHE A 221 -20.03 -0.12 -3.68
C PHE A 221 -21.23 -0.23 -2.73
N ALA A 222 -22.13 0.76 -2.73
CA ALA A 222 -23.39 0.72 -2.00
C ALA A 222 -24.33 -0.38 -2.53
N ALA A 223 -24.38 -0.59 -3.85
CA ALA A 223 -25.12 -1.69 -4.47
C ALA A 223 -24.53 -3.06 -4.08
N ARG A 224 -23.21 -3.27 -4.27
CA ARG A 224 -22.49 -4.48 -3.83
C ARG A 224 -22.70 -4.77 -2.33
N ARG A 225 -22.72 -3.72 -1.51
CA ARG A 225 -22.93 -3.82 -0.05
C ARG A 225 -24.35 -4.27 0.30
N LYS A 226 -25.36 -3.74 -0.38
CA LYS A 226 -26.77 -4.16 -0.24
C LYS A 226 -26.96 -5.62 -0.72
N ALA A 227 -26.21 -6.04 -1.73
CA ALA A 227 -26.14 -7.44 -2.18
C ALA A 227 -25.31 -8.37 -1.27
N GLY A 228 -24.91 -7.94 -0.07
CA GLY A 228 -24.20 -8.78 0.91
C GLY A 228 -22.71 -9.00 0.62
N VAL A 229 -22.13 -8.34 -0.39
CA VAL A 229 -20.71 -8.52 -0.75
C VAL A 229 -19.82 -7.68 0.17
N THR A 230 -18.91 -8.34 0.88
CA THR A 230 -17.85 -7.68 1.67
C THR A 230 -16.79 -7.12 0.73
N GLN A 231 -16.28 -5.92 1.01
CA GLN A 231 -15.46 -5.16 0.06
C GLN A 231 -14.22 -4.61 0.75
N PHE A 232 -13.07 -4.75 0.09
CA PHE A 232 -11.78 -4.19 0.49
C PHE A 232 -11.30 -3.22 -0.59
N VAL A 233 -11.01 -1.98 -0.21
CA VAL A 233 -10.78 -0.86 -1.14
C VAL A 233 -9.59 -0.02 -0.69
N TYR A 234 -8.56 0.09 -1.53
CA TYR A 234 -7.31 0.76 -1.17
C TYR A 234 -6.92 1.85 -2.16
N PHE A 235 -6.61 3.03 -1.64
CA PHE A 235 -6.12 4.19 -2.39
C PHE A 235 -4.59 4.24 -2.43
N MET A 236 -4.03 4.43 -3.64
CA MET A 236 -2.59 4.45 -3.91
C MET A 236 -2.04 5.85 -4.26
N ASN A 237 -2.87 6.89 -4.20
CA ASN A 237 -2.49 8.29 -4.41
C ASN A 237 -2.04 8.95 -3.07
N ASP A 238 -0.95 8.46 -2.47
CA ASP A 238 -0.53 8.88 -1.12
C ASP A 238 0.02 10.32 -1.05
N ILE A 239 0.56 10.86 -2.14
CA ILE A 239 1.08 12.23 -2.25
C ILE A 239 0.06 13.23 -1.67
N GLY A 240 0.56 14.29 -1.01
CA GLY A 240 -0.27 15.34 -0.39
C GLY A 240 -1.26 14.87 0.69
N ALA A 241 -1.22 13.59 1.07
CA ALA A 241 -2.26 12.88 1.82
C ALA A 241 -3.64 12.89 1.12
N HIS A 242 -3.68 12.77 -0.21
CA HIS A 242 -4.92 12.75 -0.98
C HIS A 242 -5.65 11.39 -0.88
N GLY A 243 -4.95 10.27 -0.99
CA GLY A 243 -5.50 8.92 -0.82
C GLY A 243 -6.33 8.72 0.45
N PRO A 244 -5.85 9.07 1.67
CA PRO A 244 -6.67 8.94 2.86
C PRO A 244 -7.86 9.92 2.90
N ARG A 245 -7.80 11.08 2.23
CA ARG A 245 -8.96 11.99 2.07
C ARG A 245 -10.00 11.41 1.12
N ASN A 246 -9.59 10.88 -0.03
CA ASN A 246 -10.51 10.23 -0.97
C ASN A 246 -11.14 8.97 -0.37
N ALA A 247 -10.39 8.20 0.43
CA ALA A 247 -10.90 7.09 1.22
C ALA A 247 -11.99 7.53 2.23
N GLU A 248 -11.77 8.66 2.93
CA GLU A 248 -12.77 9.24 3.83
C GLU A 248 -14.02 9.74 3.11
N THR A 249 -13.87 10.45 1.98
CA THR A 249 -14.98 10.90 1.14
C THR A 249 -15.81 9.71 0.64
N LEU A 250 -15.15 8.65 0.17
CA LEU A 250 -15.82 7.43 -0.31
C LEU A 250 -16.60 6.72 0.82
N VAL A 251 -16.06 6.68 2.04
CA VAL A 251 -16.78 6.21 3.24
C VAL A 251 -17.99 7.09 3.52
N GLU A 252 -17.84 8.42 3.53
CA GLU A 252 -18.94 9.39 3.76
C GLU A 252 -20.09 9.20 2.74
N MET A 253 -19.75 9.00 1.45
CA MET A 253 -20.73 8.74 0.39
C MET A 253 -21.42 7.38 0.54
N VAL A 254 -20.69 6.29 0.81
CA VAL A 254 -21.30 4.95 0.97
C VAL A 254 -22.13 4.84 2.24
N GLU A 255 -21.71 5.45 3.36
CA GLU A 255 -22.53 5.52 4.59
C GLU A 255 -23.84 6.27 4.33
N LYS A 256 -23.79 7.40 3.59
CA LYS A 256 -24.98 8.17 3.17
C LYS A 256 -25.91 7.35 2.25
N LEU A 257 -25.37 6.66 1.24
CA LEU A 257 -26.14 5.85 0.27
C LEU A 257 -26.72 4.55 0.85
N THR A 258 -26.27 4.13 2.03
CA THR A 258 -26.68 2.87 2.67
C THR A 258 -27.35 3.06 4.03
N GLY A 259 -27.34 4.26 4.60
CA GLY A 259 -27.97 4.59 5.89
C GLY A 259 -27.31 3.93 7.10
N ALA A 260 -26.10 3.38 6.95
CA ALA A 260 -25.43 2.58 7.98
C ALA A 260 -23.91 2.68 7.85
N LYS A 261 -23.21 2.65 8.99
CA LYS A 261 -21.73 2.67 9.07
C LYS A 261 -21.07 1.67 8.13
N ALA A 262 -19.93 2.03 7.55
CA ALA A 262 -19.14 1.20 6.64
C ALA A 262 -18.72 -0.13 7.29
N VAL A 263 -18.32 -0.11 8.56
CA VAL A 263 -18.05 -1.30 9.38
C VAL A 263 -18.83 -1.21 10.68
N LYS A 264 -19.62 -2.25 10.99
CA LYS A 264 -20.70 -2.23 12.02
C LYS A 264 -20.24 -1.81 13.43
N LYS A 265 -19.03 -2.18 13.85
CA LYS A 265 -18.45 -1.84 15.18
C LYS A 265 -17.51 -0.64 15.19
N TRP A 266 -17.11 -0.11 14.03
CA TRP A 266 -16.06 0.90 13.93
C TRP A 266 -16.48 2.27 14.48
N LYS A 267 -15.56 2.98 15.14
CA LYS A 267 -15.77 4.31 15.72
C LYS A 267 -14.85 5.31 15.01
N ARG A 268 -15.38 6.02 14.02
CA ARG A 268 -14.62 7.04 13.30
C ARG A 268 -14.33 8.25 14.20
N THR A 269 -13.07 8.66 14.27
CA THR A 269 -12.61 9.89 14.91
C THR A 269 -13.08 11.11 14.09
N PRO A 270 -13.81 12.08 14.68
CA PRO A 270 -14.26 13.26 13.96
C PRO A 270 -13.11 14.12 13.42
N VAL A 271 -13.25 14.61 12.18
CA VAL A 271 -12.25 15.47 11.53
C VAL A 271 -12.57 16.93 11.78
N VAL A 272 -11.77 17.60 12.62
CA VAL A 272 -11.90 19.05 12.85
C VAL A 272 -11.31 19.82 11.66
N ARG A 273 -12.08 19.95 10.58
CA ARG A 273 -11.71 20.73 9.38
C ARG A 273 -11.71 22.23 9.73
N LYS A 274 -10.53 22.85 9.88
CA LYS A 274 -10.39 24.32 9.98
C LYS A 274 -10.74 24.97 8.64
N GLY A 275 -12.01 25.29 8.39
CA GLY A 275 -12.41 25.96 7.16
C GLY A 275 -13.87 25.76 6.77
N GLY A 276 -14.80 26.35 7.52
CA GLY A 276 -16.20 26.49 7.14
C GLY A 276 -16.85 27.58 7.98
N LYS A 277 -17.68 28.44 7.38
CA LYS A 277 -18.41 29.50 8.11
C LYS A 277 -19.57 28.88 8.89
N GLY A 278 -19.26 28.21 10.00
CA GLY A 278 -20.22 27.44 10.81
C GLY A 278 -19.89 27.51 12.30
N SER A 279 -20.45 28.53 12.97
CA SER A 279 -20.59 28.72 14.43
C SER A 279 -19.53 28.09 15.35
N LEU A 280 -18.61 28.91 15.86
CA LEU A 280 -17.68 28.57 16.95
C LEU A 280 -18.35 28.52 18.36
N GLN A 281 -19.68 28.50 18.46
CA GLN A 281 -20.40 28.58 19.75
C GLN A 281 -20.74 27.22 20.40
N SER A 282 -20.60 26.09 19.69
CA SER A 282 -21.10 24.79 20.16
C SER A 282 -20.25 24.09 21.24
N PHE A 283 -19.04 24.57 21.54
CA PHE A 283 -18.09 23.88 22.43
C PHE A 283 -17.80 24.59 23.77
N PHE A 284 -18.38 25.77 24.03
CA PHE A 284 -18.27 26.46 25.34
C PHE A 284 -19.63 26.93 25.85
N SER A 285 -20.55 25.98 26.10
CA SER A 285 -21.81 26.24 26.82
C SER A 285 -22.12 25.16 27.86
N LYS A 286 -21.27 25.06 28.89
CA LYS A 286 -21.62 24.38 30.16
C LYS A 286 -20.80 24.86 31.38
N ALA A 287 -20.46 26.15 31.43
CA ALA A 287 -19.63 26.74 32.49
C ALA A 287 -20.00 28.20 32.84
N ALA A 288 -21.30 28.49 33.04
CA ALA A 288 -21.76 29.82 33.48
C ALA A 288 -23.04 29.72 34.32
N ALA A 289 -22.90 29.57 35.64
CA ALA A 289 -24.03 29.52 36.59
C ALA A 289 -23.68 30.11 37.98
N LYS A 290 -22.94 31.21 38.02
CA LYS A 290 -22.88 32.08 39.22
C LYS A 290 -22.73 33.54 38.82
N LYS A 291 -23.59 34.39 39.38
CA LYS A 291 -23.69 35.83 39.11
C LYS A 291 -22.58 36.58 39.87
N PRO A 292 -21.87 37.54 39.25
CA PRO A 292 -20.87 38.35 39.95
C PRO A 292 -21.52 39.42 40.84
N ALA A 293 -20.76 39.88 41.83
CA ALA A 293 -21.02 41.11 42.57
C ALA A 293 -19.81 42.04 42.47
N ALA A 294 -20.07 43.34 42.57
CA ALA A 294 -19.13 44.46 42.54
C ALA A 294 -19.68 45.52 43.55
N PRO A 295 -18.96 46.62 43.88
CA PRO A 295 -17.70 47.11 43.32
C PRO A 295 -16.65 47.58 44.35
N ALA A 296 -15.47 47.97 43.85
CA ALA A 296 -14.63 49.06 44.39
C ALA A 296 -13.70 49.56 43.26
N ALA A 297 -13.20 50.80 43.32
CA ALA A 297 -12.37 51.39 42.26
C ALA A 297 -11.34 52.40 42.79
N THR A 298 -10.15 52.44 42.17
CA THR A 298 -9.16 53.53 42.37
C THR A 298 -8.20 53.69 41.18
N THR A 299 -8.24 54.88 40.57
CA THR A 299 -7.13 55.72 40.06
C THR A 299 -5.93 55.12 39.30
N ALA A 300 -5.68 55.66 38.09
CA ALA A 300 -4.36 55.80 37.46
C ALA A 300 -3.70 57.15 37.84
N PRO A 301 -2.39 57.38 37.56
CA PRO A 301 -1.93 58.05 36.32
C PRO A 301 -0.76 57.26 35.64
N ALA A 302 -0.35 57.42 34.37
CA ALA A 302 0.08 58.58 33.56
C ALA A 302 1.40 59.25 34.02
N ALA A 303 2.43 59.49 33.19
CA ALA A 303 2.69 59.11 31.79
C ALA A 303 4.09 58.42 31.63
N THR A 304 5.12 58.79 30.83
CA THR A 304 5.41 59.94 29.92
C THR A 304 6.49 59.52 28.87
N THR A 305 6.84 60.40 27.93
CA THR A 305 7.83 60.26 26.82
C THR A 305 9.31 60.32 27.22
N ALA A 306 10.20 59.70 26.42
CA ALA A 306 11.48 60.33 25.97
C ALA A 306 12.15 59.56 24.81
N GLU A 307 12.85 60.29 23.94
CA GLU A 307 13.65 59.81 22.79
C GLU A 307 15.09 60.33 22.93
N THR A 308 16.13 59.48 22.83
CA THR A 308 17.46 59.89 22.33
C THR A 308 18.41 58.71 22.07
N ALA A 309 19.27 58.90 21.06
CA ALA A 309 20.54 58.19 20.82
C ALA A 309 21.66 59.27 20.75
N PRO A 310 22.96 59.00 20.44
CA PRO A 310 23.62 57.72 20.12
C PRO A 310 24.99 57.51 20.83
N ALA A 311 25.63 56.36 20.57
CA ALA A 311 27.07 56.13 20.82
C ALA A 311 27.67 55.22 19.71
N LYS A 312 29.00 55.29 19.46
CA LYS A 312 29.63 54.81 18.21
C LYS A 312 31.08 54.30 18.39
N ALA A 313 31.32 53.01 18.10
CA ALA A 313 32.64 52.37 17.88
C ALA A 313 32.37 51.00 17.18
N THR A 314 32.84 50.69 15.96
CA THR A 314 34.17 50.14 15.57
C THR A 314 34.60 48.92 16.41
N THR A 315 34.93 47.73 15.86
CA THR A 315 35.67 47.38 14.62
C THR A 315 35.11 46.08 13.97
N ALA A 316 34.96 45.98 12.64
CA ALA A 316 35.92 45.57 11.58
C ALA A 316 35.94 44.07 11.24
N ALA A 317 36.07 43.75 9.94
CA ALA A 317 36.19 42.40 9.37
C ALA A 317 37.10 42.44 8.11
N PRO A 318 37.74 41.33 7.72
CA PRO A 318 38.38 41.18 6.41
C PRO A 318 37.71 40.10 5.54
N ALA A 319 38.02 40.12 4.23
CA ALA A 319 37.49 39.20 3.23
C ALA A 319 38.62 38.41 2.50
N ALA A 320 38.20 37.56 1.54
CA ALA A 320 38.96 36.60 0.75
C ALA A 320 40.25 37.11 0.05
N PRO A 321 41.07 36.16 -0.44
CA PRO A 321 41.66 36.26 -1.78
C PRO A 321 41.25 35.08 -2.70
N ALA A 322 41.67 35.11 -3.97
CA ALA A 322 41.21 34.19 -5.02
C ALA A 322 42.28 33.87 -6.08
N ALA A 323 41.91 32.96 -7.01
CA ALA A 323 42.45 32.73 -8.36
C ALA A 323 43.77 31.94 -8.57
N ALA A 324 43.69 30.92 -9.45
CA ALA A 324 44.70 30.53 -10.44
C ALA A 324 44.06 29.61 -11.50
N ALA A 325 44.53 29.65 -12.76
CA ALA A 325 44.10 28.77 -13.86
C ALA A 325 45.16 28.70 -14.99
N PRO A 326 45.23 27.60 -15.78
CA PRO A 326 45.96 27.53 -17.05
C PRO A 326 45.03 27.47 -18.29
N LYS A 327 45.59 27.40 -19.51
CA LYS A 327 44.96 27.84 -20.77
C LYS A 327 44.86 26.80 -21.90
N THR A 328 43.83 26.98 -22.75
CA THR A 328 43.76 26.82 -24.22
C THR A 328 44.32 25.59 -24.96
N ALA A 329 43.46 24.95 -25.77
CA ALA A 329 43.71 24.62 -27.19
C ALA A 329 42.38 24.36 -27.95
N ALA A 330 42.39 24.48 -29.29
CA ALA A 330 41.36 24.02 -30.23
C ALA A 330 42.07 23.18 -31.34
N PRO A 331 41.39 22.50 -32.30
CA PRO A 331 40.71 23.19 -33.42
C PRO A 331 39.56 22.41 -34.13
N ALA A 332 39.15 22.98 -35.28
CA ALA A 332 38.70 22.32 -36.52
C ALA A 332 37.23 21.88 -36.70
N THR A 333 36.60 22.54 -37.68
CA THR A 333 35.39 22.12 -38.43
C THR A 333 35.78 21.35 -39.71
N ALA A 334 34.92 20.47 -40.20
CA ALA A 334 34.94 19.97 -41.58
C ALA A 334 33.50 19.74 -42.08
N ALA A 335 33.27 19.88 -43.39
CA ALA A 335 31.97 19.69 -44.03
C ALA A 335 32.12 19.06 -45.42
N ALA A 336 31.19 18.17 -45.76
CA ALA A 336 30.91 17.62 -47.09
C ALA A 336 29.48 17.06 -47.01
N GLU A 337 28.46 17.69 -47.60
CA GLU A 337 28.07 17.69 -49.03
C GLU A 337 27.01 16.63 -49.33
N ALA A 338 26.07 16.97 -50.22
CA ALA A 338 24.88 16.19 -50.50
C ALA A 338 24.76 15.85 -51.98
N LYS A 339 24.16 14.70 -52.28
CA LYS A 339 23.51 14.40 -53.57
C LYS A 339 22.17 13.71 -53.29
N GLY A 340 21.15 14.08 -54.04
CA GLY A 340 19.79 13.53 -53.94
C GLY A 340 19.45 12.57 -55.09
N GLY A 341 18.18 12.24 -55.18
CA GLY A 341 17.58 11.39 -56.21
C GLY A 341 16.32 10.74 -55.66
N ASP A 342 15.17 11.06 -56.24
CA ASP A 342 13.88 10.48 -55.89
C ASP A 342 13.77 9.01 -56.34
N ASP A 343 13.00 8.20 -55.60
CA ASP A 343 11.76 7.64 -56.15
C ASP A 343 10.85 7.05 -55.05
N ALA A 344 9.60 6.72 -55.40
CA ALA A 344 8.55 6.32 -54.44
C ALA A 344 8.51 4.82 -54.10
N ASP A 345 8.01 4.46 -52.90
CA ASP A 345 6.64 3.89 -52.73
C ASP A 345 6.26 3.78 -51.22
N ALA A 346 5.02 3.36 -50.92
CA ALA A 346 4.41 3.40 -49.59
C ALA A 346 4.67 2.16 -48.70
N LYS A 347 4.64 2.36 -47.36
CA LYS A 347 3.91 1.49 -46.38
C LYS A 347 3.93 2.00 -44.93
N ASP A 348 2.80 1.71 -44.27
CA ASP A 348 2.54 1.38 -42.85
C ASP A 348 3.26 2.08 -41.67
N ALA A 349 2.49 2.27 -40.59
CA ALA A 349 2.91 3.01 -39.40
C ALA A 349 3.58 2.15 -38.33
N VAL A 350 4.73 2.62 -37.83
CA VAL A 350 5.26 2.26 -36.51
C VAL A 350 5.74 3.53 -35.81
N ILE A 351 4.97 4.02 -34.82
CA ILE A 351 5.49 4.98 -33.85
C ILE A 351 6.18 4.17 -32.76
N LYS A 352 7.50 4.24 -32.72
CA LYS A 352 8.26 3.97 -31.50
C LYS A 352 8.06 5.13 -30.53
N LEU A 353 7.74 4.80 -29.28
CA LEU A 353 8.15 5.58 -28.13
C LEU A 353 8.79 4.59 -27.16
N ASP A 354 10.12 4.67 -27.09
CA ASP A 354 10.90 4.12 -25.99
C ASP A 354 10.81 5.17 -24.86
N ASP A 355 10.35 4.79 -23.65
CA ASP A 355 10.36 5.63 -22.44
C ASP A 355 10.53 4.70 -21.22
N ASP A 356 11.76 4.59 -20.71
CA ASP A 356 12.09 3.99 -19.42
C ASP A 356 11.85 4.99 -18.29
N ASP A 357 11.29 4.58 -17.15
CA ASP A 357 11.27 5.39 -15.92
C ASP A 357 11.05 4.52 -14.66
N ASP A 358 12.13 3.89 -14.19
CA ASP A 358 12.20 3.22 -12.88
C ASP A 358 12.70 4.21 -11.80
N ASP A 359 11.79 4.71 -10.94
CA ASP A 359 12.15 5.44 -9.71
C ASP A 359 12.09 4.51 -8.49
N ASP A 360 13.24 3.93 -8.13
CA ASP A 360 13.51 3.38 -6.81
C ASP A 360 14.74 4.08 -6.21
N SER A 361 14.51 4.85 -5.14
CA SER A 361 15.52 5.72 -4.55
C SER A 361 15.69 5.49 -3.04
N THR A 362 16.60 4.59 -2.66
CA THR A 362 17.39 4.73 -1.41
C THR A 362 18.78 4.10 -1.54
N THR A 363 19.77 4.68 -0.85
CA THR A 363 21.20 4.41 -1.07
C THR A 363 21.82 3.49 -0.01
N ALA A 364 22.66 2.54 -0.45
CA ALA A 364 23.61 1.81 0.41
C ALA A 364 24.85 1.38 -0.39
N THR A 365 26.05 1.79 0.06
CA THR A 365 27.32 1.55 -0.63
C THR A 365 27.90 0.16 -0.32
N PRO A 366 28.39 -0.61 -1.32
CA PRO A 366 29.07 -1.88 -1.09
C PRO A 366 30.59 -1.70 -0.92
N PRO A 367 31.26 -2.44 0.00
CA PRO A 367 32.71 -2.53 0.05
C PRO A 367 33.24 -3.75 -0.74
N THR A 368 34.12 -3.45 -1.70
CA THR A 368 35.35 -4.21 -2.03
C THR A 368 35.27 -5.74 -2.21
N ALA A 369 35.40 -6.19 -3.46
CA ALA A 369 35.72 -7.58 -3.77
C ALA A 369 37.17 -7.93 -3.38
N LEU A 370 37.38 -9.12 -2.80
CA LEU A 370 38.69 -9.77 -2.78
C LEU A 370 38.77 -10.82 -3.89
N ARG A 371 39.75 -10.61 -4.76
CA ARG A 371 40.12 -11.49 -5.88
C ARG A 371 41.16 -12.48 -5.37
N ASN A 372 40.95 -13.77 -5.58
CA ASN A 372 42.05 -14.74 -5.57
C ASN A 372 41.86 -15.75 -6.71
N THR A 373 42.97 -16.05 -7.37
CA THR A 373 43.06 -16.97 -8.50
C THR A 373 43.80 -18.22 -8.05
N GLU A 374 43.35 -19.40 -8.49
CA GLU A 374 44.27 -20.36 -9.12
C GLU A 374 43.52 -21.41 -9.95
N LYS A 375 44.27 -22.25 -10.67
CA LYS A 375 43.80 -23.13 -11.74
C LYS A 375 43.75 -24.61 -11.30
N PRO A 376 43.16 -25.53 -12.09
CA PRO A 376 42.86 -26.89 -11.64
C PRO A 376 44.07 -27.82 -11.72
N ASP A 377 43.95 -28.95 -11.02
CA ASP A 377 44.68 -30.18 -11.34
C ASP A 377 43.70 -31.37 -11.47
N THR A 378 44.21 -32.59 -11.68
CA THR A 378 43.63 -33.53 -12.65
C THR A 378 43.33 -34.96 -12.15
N ASP A 379 42.60 -35.70 -13.00
CA ASP A 379 42.46 -37.17 -13.07
C ASP A 379 41.63 -37.90 -11.97
N GLY A 380 41.38 -39.21 -12.17
CA GLY A 380 40.95 -40.14 -11.12
C GLY A 380 39.52 -40.72 -11.19
N GLY A 381 39.00 -41.06 -12.37
CA GLY A 381 37.62 -41.57 -12.51
C GLY A 381 37.39 -43.04 -12.11
N LYS A 382 36.14 -43.39 -11.73
CA LYS A 382 35.54 -44.74 -11.89
C LYS A 382 34.01 -44.75 -11.75
N ARG A 383 33.32 -45.54 -12.58
CA ARG A 383 31.87 -45.81 -12.55
C ARG A 383 31.63 -47.33 -12.57
N ALA A 384 30.91 -47.84 -11.56
CA ALA A 384 30.22 -49.15 -11.52
C ALA A 384 29.32 -49.12 -10.26
N SER A 385 27.98 -49.12 -10.27
CA SER A 385 26.98 -50.01 -10.89
C SER A 385 26.56 -51.19 -9.99
N ASN A 386 25.40 -51.06 -9.33
CA ASN A 386 24.34 -52.06 -9.04
C ASN A 386 23.31 -51.37 -8.10
N ALA A 387 21.98 -51.39 -8.25
CA ALA A 387 20.98 -52.28 -8.89
C ALA A 387 20.30 -53.28 -7.92
N ALA A 388 19.16 -52.84 -7.35
CA ALA A 388 18.04 -53.64 -6.79
C ALA A 388 18.36 -54.58 -5.58
N THR A 389 17.42 -55.16 -4.82
CA THR A 389 15.93 -55.22 -4.89
C THR A 389 15.31 -55.38 -3.48
N THR A 390 14.05 -54.96 -3.29
CA THR A 390 13.04 -55.44 -2.28
C THR A 390 13.46 -56.07 -0.94
N THR A 391 12.98 -55.52 0.19
CA THR A 391 11.90 -56.14 1.02
C THR A 391 11.44 -55.28 2.22
N SER A 392 10.30 -55.64 2.79
CA SER A 392 9.72 -55.27 4.10
C SER A 392 8.96 -56.52 4.61
N PRO A 393 8.54 -56.67 5.90
CA PRO A 393 8.20 -55.60 6.87
C PRO A 393 8.53 -55.88 8.37
N GLN A 394 7.97 -55.02 9.24
CA GLN A 394 7.58 -55.21 10.66
C GLN A 394 8.53 -54.96 11.86
N LYS A 395 8.07 -54.00 12.69
CA LYS A 395 7.96 -54.02 14.18
C LYS A 395 9.18 -54.42 15.05
N LYS A 396 9.71 -53.44 15.80
CA LYS A 396 9.37 -53.23 17.23
C LYS A 396 9.94 -51.90 17.77
N SER A 397 9.51 -51.53 18.97
CA SER A 397 9.80 -50.24 19.64
C SER A 397 11.03 -50.30 20.56
N LYS A 398 11.61 -49.13 20.84
CA LYS A 398 12.20 -48.76 22.15
C LYS A 398 12.30 -47.23 22.29
N LYS A 399 12.17 -46.73 23.53
CA LYS A 399 12.39 -45.31 23.89
C LYS A 399 13.85 -45.09 24.27
N GLY A 400 14.38 -43.89 24.00
CA GLY A 400 15.70 -43.43 24.50
C GLY A 400 15.91 -41.93 24.18
N PRO A 401 16.20 -41.04 25.16
CA PRO A 401 16.22 -39.59 24.92
C PRO A 401 17.64 -38.99 24.85
N GLN A 402 17.96 -38.32 23.74
CA GLN A 402 18.99 -37.28 23.56
C GLN A 402 18.55 -36.40 22.37
N LYS A 403 18.92 -35.13 22.19
CA LYS A 403 19.50 -34.07 23.05
C LYS A 403 19.20 -32.73 22.35
N THR A 404 19.27 -31.61 23.07
CA THR A 404 19.27 -30.28 22.46
C THR A 404 20.43 -30.10 21.47
N LEU A 405 20.14 -29.48 20.32
CA LEU A 405 21.10 -28.64 19.60
C LEU A 405 20.55 -27.22 19.51
N HIS A 406 21.44 -26.23 19.44
CA HIS A 406 21.10 -24.81 19.49
C HIS A 406 22.05 -24.02 18.59
N ALA A 407 21.62 -22.82 18.19
CA ALA A 407 22.41 -21.74 17.59
C ALA A 407 22.77 -21.80 16.09
N PHE A 408 23.11 -20.60 15.59
CA PHE A 408 23.67 -20.21 14.29
C PHE A 408 22.79 -20.32 13.04
N PHE A 409 22.08 -19.22 12.77
CA PHE A 409 22.42 -18.41 11.60
C PHE A 409 22.86 -17.00 12.04
N LYS A 410 23.62 -16.32 11.18
CA LYS A 410 24.12 -14.94 11.31
C LYS A 410 23.62 -14.13 10.12
#